data_AF-A0A653D2A3-F1
#
_entry.id   AF-A0A653D2A3-F1
#
_cell.length_a   1.000
_cell.length_b   1.000
_cell.length_c   1.000
_cell.angle_alpha   90.00
_cell.angle_beta   90.00
_cell.angle_gamma   90.00
#
_symmetry.space_group_name_H-M   'P 1'
#
loop_
_entity.id
_entity.type
_entity.pdbx_description
1 polymer ?
#
loop_
_entity_poly.entity_id
_entity_poly.type
_entity_poly.pdbx_seq_one_letter_code
_entity_poly.pdbx_strand_id
1 'polypeptide(L)'
;MVYDKVEKGAKQKHRMASSSKEVGPKKRKVTEELRSFQERWTINYFFVEFRAKPICLICSESVSVLKEYNIKRHYETKHANKFDKYKGQLREAQVNDLKRKLSAQQQIFTRANSESTCYVKASYAVAAILAKKMKPYSDGEIVKECLETVAEILCPEKKKDFSNISRTSSNYHKTC
;
A
#
# COMPACT_ATOMS: atom_id res chain seq x y z
N MET A 1 -63.80 60.16 27.48
CA MET A 1 -62.61 60.68 28.20
C MET A 1 -61.48 60.62 27.17
N VAL A 2 -61.28 61.66 26.33
CA VAL A 2 -60.38 62.83 26.56
C VAL A 2 -59.08 62.34 27.20
N TYR A 3 -57.94 62.31 26.52
CA TYR A 3 -57.00 63.42 26.25
C TYR A 3 -55.97 62.86 25.22
N ASP A 4 -55.62 63.50 24.10
CA ASP A 4 -54.93 64.77 23.84
C ASP A 4 -53.51 64.53 23.28
N LYS A 5 -53.07 65.53 22.50
CA LYS A 5 -51.83 65.66 21.73
C LYS A 5 -50.54 65.23 22.46
N VAL A 6 -49.50 64.90 21.68
CA VAL A 6 -48.30 65.77 21.51
C VAL A 6 -47.27 65.09 20.59
N GLU A 7 -46.84 65.85 19.58
CA GLU A 7 -45.69 65.57 18.71
C GLU A 7 -44.37 65.57 19.50
N LYS A 8 -43.38 64.78 19.03
CA LYS A 8 -42.05 65.28 18.64
C LYS A 8 -41.14 64.12 18.26
N GLY A 9 -40.49 64.26 17.11
CA GLY A 9 -39.73 63.20 16.46
C GLY A 9 -38.36 62.90 17.07
N ALA A 10 -37.79 61.80 16.61
CA ALA A 10 -36.36 61.57 16.61
C ALA A 10 -36.02 60.76 15.36
N LYS A 11 -35.17 61.35 14.50
CA LYS A 11 -34.62 60.70 13.30
C LYS A 11 -33.73 59.55 13.75
N GLN A 12 -34.11 58.32 13.40
CA GLN A 12 -33.24 57.15 13.53
C GLN A 12 -32.91 56.57 12.16
N LYS A 13 -31.61 56.36 11.99
CA LYS A 13 -30.89 56.14 10.75
C LYS A 13 -31.15 54.72 10.27
N HIS A 14 -31.70 54.56 9.07
CA HIS A 14 -31.82 53.26 8.43
C HIS A 14 -30.42 52.70 8.13
N ARG A 15 -30.02 51.65 8.85
CA ARG A 15 -28.93 50.76 8.46
C ARG A 15 -29.53 49.39 8.22
N MET A 16 -29.80 49.06 6.96
CA MET A 16 -30.16 47.70 6.57
C MET A 16 -28.91 46.82 6.68
N ALA A 17 -28.92 45.88 7.62
CA ALA A 17 -27.95 44.78 7.65
C ALA A 17 -28.50 43.67 6.74
N SER A 18 -28.07 43.67 5.48
CA SER A 18 -28.25 42.53 4.57
C SER A 18 -27.29 41.42 4.99
N SER A 19 -27.81 40.37 5.61
CA SER A 19 -27.10 39.13 5.93
C SER A 19 -26.83 38.33 4.65
N SER A 20 -25.75 38.66 3.93
CA SER A 20 -25.23 37.83 2.85
C SER A 20 -24.49 36.62 3.44
N LYS A 21 -25.10 35.43 3.36
CA LYS A 21 -24.40 34.17 3.61
C LYS A 21 -23.48 33.87 2.42
N GLU A 22 -22.19 34.09 2.61
CA GLU A 22 -21.12 33.59 1.74
C GLU A 22 -21.22 32.06 1.61
N VAL A 23 -21.63 31.56 0.44
CA VAL A 23 -21.56 30.14 0.10
C VAL A 23 -20.13 29.83 -0.34
N GLY A 24 -19.32 29.36 0.61
CA GLY A 24 -18.00 28.81 0.31
C GLY A 24 -18.06 27.65 -0.71
N PRO A 25 -16.94 27.30 -1.35
CA PRO A 25 -16.93 26.38 -2.48
C PRO A 25 -17.55 25.04 -2.08
N LYS A 26 -18.69 24.70 -2.71
CA LYS A 26 -19.32 23.38 -2.54
C LYS A 26 -18.30 22.31 -2.93
N LYS A 27 -17.75 21.62 -1.92
CA LYS A 27 -16.93 20.43 -2.11
C LYS A 27 -17.76 19.42 -2.91
N ARG A 28 -17.37 19.18 -4.16
CA ARG A 28 -18.03 18.20 -5.04
C ARG A 28 -17.92 16.84 -4.37
N LYS A 29 -19.05 16.22 -4.01
CA LYS A 29 -19.11 14.81 -3.66
C LYS A 29 -18.86 14.03 -4.95
N VAL A 30 -17.60 13.68 -5.19
CA VAL A 30 -17.22 12.76 -6.26
C VAL A 30 -17.66 11.36 -5.82
N THR A 31 -18.49 10.72 -6.65
CA THR A 31 -18.94 9.34 -6.49
C THR A 31 -17.75 8.39 -6.41
N GLU A 32 -17.85 7.34 -5.60
CA GLU A 32 -16.78 6.38 -5.33
C GLU A 32 -16.24 5.73 -6.62
N GLU A 33 -17.10 5.53 -7.61
CA GLU A 33 -16.77 4.97 -8.92
C GLU A 33 -15.81 5.82 -9.77
N LEU A 34 -15.71 7.13 -9.50
CA LEU A 34 -14.76 8.03 -10.18
C LEU A 34 -13.35 7.95 -9.59
N ARG A 35 -13.16 7.16 -8.52
CA ARG A 35 -11.86 6.93 -7.88
C ARG A 35 -11.28 5.55 -8.14
N SER A 36 -11.99 4.66 -8.82
CA SER A 36 -11.45 3.34 -9.18
C SER A 36 -10.64 3.40 -10.48
N PHE A 37 -9.63 2.54 -10.59
CA PHE A 37 -8.84 2.41 -11.80
C PHE A 37 -9.70 1.86 -12.94
N GLN A 38 -9.52 2.40 -14.15
CA GLN A 38 -10.27 1.98 -15.33
C GLN A 38 -9.33 1.28 -16.30
N GLU A 39 -9.66 0.05 -16.72
CA GLU A 39 -8.78 -0.74 -17.63
C GLU A 39 -8.54 -0.04 -18.98
N ARG A 40 -9.46 0.82 -19.42
CA ARG A 40 -9.25 1.66 -20.62
C ARG A 40 -7.99 2.53 -20.53
N TRP A 41 -7.57 2.92 -19.31
CA TRP A 41 -6.37 3.72 -19.10
C TRP A 41 -5.10 2.92 -19.40
N THR A 42 -5.15 1.60 -19.30
CA THR A 42 -4.07 0.72 -19.71
C THR A 42 -3.76 0.89 -21.19
N ILE A 43 -4.79 0.79 -22.03
CA ILE A 43 -4.61 0.90 -23.48
C ILE A 43 -4.40 2.36 -23.87
N ASN A 44 -5.18 3.29 -23.33
CA ASN A 44 -5.15 4.68 -23.76
C ASN A 44 -3.92 5.45 -23.27
N TYR A 45 -3.41 5.14 -22.09
CA TYR A 45 -2.37 5.95 -21.44
C TYR A 45 -1.17 5.15 -20.93
N PHE A 46 -1.15 3.82 -21.15
CA PHE A 46 -0.09 2.93 -20.66
C PHE A 46 0.03 2.93 -19.13
N PHE A 47 -1.08 2.92 -18.41
CA PHE A 47 -1.10 2.83 -16.95
C PHE A 47 -1.60 1.47 -16.45
N VAL A 48 -1.16 1.05 -15.28
CA VAL A 48 -1.71 -0.11 -14.57
C VAL A 48 -1.91 0.24 -13.10
N GLU A 49 -2.81 -0.47 -12.42
CA GLU A 49 -2.94 -0.38 -10.97
C GLU A 49 -2.01 -1.40 -10.29
N PHE A 50 -1.22 -0.91 -9.33
CA PHE A 50 -0.39 -1.74 -8.46
C PHE A 50 -0.49 -1.24 -7.03
N ARG A 51 -0.91 -2.13 -6.10
CA ARG A 51 -1.13 -1.79 -4.68
C ARG A 51 -2.00 -0.53 -4.50
N ALA A 52 -3.12 -0.46 -5.22
CA ALA A 52 -4.06 0.67 -5.25
C ALA A 52 -3.45 2.02 -5.72
N LYS A 53 -2.35 1.98 -6.48
CA LYS A 53 -1.71 3.16 -7.08
C LYS A 53 -1.59 3.01 -8.60
N PRO A 54 -1.88 4.05 -9.38
CA PRO A 54 -1.65 4.04 -10.82
C PRO A 54 -0.16 4.21 -11.11
N ILE A 55 0.42 3.27 -11.86
CA ILE A 55 1.83 3.27 -12.31
C ILE A 55 1.88 3.34 -13.83
N CYS A 56 2.73 4.21 -14.37
CA CYS A 56 3.00 4.28 -15.80
C CYS A 56 3.90 3.11 -16.23
N LEU A 57 3.50 2.37 -17.26
CA LEU A 57 4.28 1.26 -17.84
C LEU A 57 5.52 1.73 -18.61
N ILE A 58 5.60 3.01 -18.99
CA ILE A 58 6.68 3.55 -19.82
C ILE A 58 7.85 4.04 -18.94
N CYS A 59 7.55 4.79 -17.88
CA CYS A 59 8.57 5.39 -17.01
C CYS A 59 8.57 4.85 -15.57
N SER A 60 7.65 3.93 -15.23
CA SER A 60 7.50 3.35 -13.89
C SER A 60 7.17 4.35 -12.78
N GLU A 61 6.82 5.60 -13.12
CA GLU A 61 6.37 6.60 -12.16
C GLU A 61 4.91 6.38 -11.73
N SER A 62 4.60 6.68 -10.47
CA SER A 62 3.23 6.65 -9.95
C SER A 62 2.58 8.04 -9.93
N VAL A 63 1.27 8.10 -10.17
CA VAL A 63 0.49 9.34 -10.01
C VAL A 63 -0.18 9.38 -8.64
N SER A 64 -0.04 10.49 -7.90
CA SER A 64 -0.50 10.62 -6.51
C SER A 64 -2.02 10.52 -6.33
N VAL A 65 -2.79 10.91 -7.35
CA VAL A 65 -4.25 10.95 -7.29
C VAL A 65 -4.83 10.19 -8.49
N LEU A 66 -5.54 9.11 -8.20
CA LEU A 66 -6.19 8.22 -9.17
C LEU A 66 -7.38 8.93 -9.85
N LYS A 67 -7.06 9.74 -10.86
CA LYS A 67 -8.01 10.46 -11.71
C LYS A 67 -7.51 10.43 -13.15
N GLU A 68 -8.42 10.21 -14.08
CA GLU A 68 -8.14 10.21 -15.52
C GLU A 68 -7.38 11.45 -15.98
N TYR A 69 -7.76 12.64 -15.50
CA TYR A 69 -7.05 13.88 -15.81
C TYR A 69 -5.55 13.82 -15.51
N ASN A 70 -5.16 13.29 -14.35
CA ASN A 70 -3.76 13.24 -13.96
C ASN A 70 -2.98 12.22 -14.80
N ILE A 71 -3.59 11.05 -15.05
CA ILE A 71 -3.04 9.98 -15.87
C ILE A 71 -2.86 10.45 -17.32
N LYS A 72 -3.90 11.05 -17.89
CA LYS A 72 -3.89 11.61 -19.24
C LYS A 72 -2.84 12.70 -19.38
N ARG A 73 -2.80 13.67 -18.46
CA ARG A 73 -1.80 14.75 -18.47
C ARG A 73 -0.37 14.20 -18.38
N HIS A 74 -0.14 13.21 -17.53
CA HIS A 74 1.17 12.55 -17.45
C HIS A 74 1.57 11.95 -18.81
N TYR A 75 0.67 11.19 -19.43
CA TYR A 75 0.93 10.59 -20.74
C TYR A 75 1.18 11.65 -21.83
N GLU A 76 0.32 12.66 -21.92
CA GLU A 76 0.41 13.71 -22.94
C GLU A 76 1.70 14.52 -22.84
N THR A 77 2.12 14.85 -21.63
CA THR A 77 3.32 15.69 -21.41
C THR A 77 4.64 14.92 -21.54
N LYS A 78 4.68 13.64 -21.15
CA LYS A 78 5.92 12.86 -21.12
C LYS A 78 6.09 11.87 -22.26
N HIS A 79 5.00 11.37 -22.83
CA HIS A 79 5.03 10.14 -23.64
C HIS A 79 4.30 10.23 -24.98
N ALA A 80 3.32 11.11 -25.14
CA ALA A 80 2.54 11.23 -26.38
C ALA A 80 3.41 11.35 -27.64
N ASN A 81 4.43 12.21 -27.62
CA ASN A 81 5.33 12.40 -28.77
C ASN A 81 5.93 11.07 -29.29
N LYS A 82 6.29 10.15 -28.40
CA LYS A 82 6.91 8.87 -28.78
C LYS A 82 5.89 7.74 -29.02
N PHE A 83 4.76 7.76 -28.31
CA PHE A 83 3.85 6.61 -28.23
C PHE A 83 2.51 6.81 -28.95
N ASP A 84 2.15 8.03 -29.37
CA ASP A 84 0.89 8.26 -30.09
C ASP A 84 0.82 7.61 -31.46
N LYS A 85 1.98 7.30 -32.05
CA LYS A 85 2.09 6.55 -33.30
C LYS A 85 1.52 5.13 -33.21
N TYR A 86 1.45 4.55 -32.02
CA TYR A 86 0.89 3.22 -31.83
C TYR A 86 -0.63 3.31 -31.67
N LYS A 87 -1.37 2.65 -32.57
CA LYS A 87 -2.84 2.56 -32.58
C LYS A 87 -3.31 1.11 -32.75
N GLY A 88 -4.53 0.82 -32.31
CA GLY A 88 -5.15 -0.50 -32.42
C GLY A 88 -4.28 -1.62 -31.83
N GLN A 89 -4.16 -2.72 -32.57
CA GLN A 89 -3.42 -3.92 -32.14
C GLN A 89 -1.94 -3.64 -31.83
N LEU A 90 -1.29 -2.73 -32.55
CA LEU A 90 0.11 -2.36 -32.26
C LEU A 90 0.26 -1.73 -30.88
N ARG A 91 -0.74 -0.96 -30.44
CA ARG A 91 -0.76 -0.36 -29.10
C ARG A 91 -0.94 -1.42 -28.02
N GLU A 92 -1.86 -2.36 -28.23
CA GLU A 92 -2.07 -3.48 -27.31
C GLU A 92 -0.84 -4.38 -27.19
N ALA A 93 -0.19 -4.68 -28.32
CA ALA A 93 1.07 -5.43 -28.33
C ALA A 93 2.14 -4.72 -27.49
N GLN A 94 2.26 -3.39 -27.62
CA GLN A 94 3.22 -2.60 -26.86
C GLN A 94 2.88 -2.55 -25.36
N VAL A 95 1.59 -2.43 -25.01
CA VAL A 95 1.14 -2.52 -23.60
C VAL A 95 1.53 -3.87 -23.00
N ASN A 96 1.26 -4.97 -23.71
CA ASN A 96 1.57 -6.30 -23.23
C ASN A 96 3.08 -6.52 -23.08
N ASP A 97 3.88 -5.99 -24.00
CA ASP A 97 5.32 -6.03 -23.90
C ASP A 97 5.86 -5.28 -22.68
N LEU A 98 5.38 -4.06 -22.45
CA LEU A 98 5.76 -3.26 -21.28
C LEU A 98 5.29 -3.92 -19.97
N LYS A 99 4.09 -4.52 -19.93
CA LYS A 99 3.61 -5.30 -18.77
C LYS A 99 4.56 -6.46 -18.46
N ARG A 100 5.00 -7.21 -19.47
CA ARG A 100 5.96 -8.32 -19.28
C ARG A 100 7.29 -7.82 -18.75
N LYS A 101 7.83 -6.74 -19.32
CA LYS A 101 9.09 -6.12 -18.87
C LYS A 101 9.01 -5.66 -17.41
N LEU A 102 7.92 -4.98 -17.04
CA LEU A 102 7.70 -4.53 -15.67
C LEU A 102 7.58 -5.70 -14.69
N SER A 103 6.84 -6.76 -15.06
CA SER A 103 6.73 -7.97 -14.25
C SER A 103 8.09 -8.66 -14.06
N ALA A 104 8.87 -8.82 -15.13
CA ALA A 104 10.22 -9.37 -15.05
C ALA A 104 11.13 -8.56 -14.12
N GLN A 105 11.08 -7.23 -14.22
CA GLN A 105 11.83 -6.34 -13.33
C GLN A 105 11.39 -6.53 -11.86
N GLN A 106 10.09 -6.61 -11.59
CA GLN A 106 9.56 -6.83 -10.23
C GLN A 106 9.93 -8.19 -9.65
N GLN A 107 9.99 -9.24 -10.49
CA GLN A 107 10.40 -10.57 -10.04
C GLN A 107 11.83 -10.57 -9.49
N ILE A 108 12.75 -9.79 -10.08
CA ILE A 108 14.13 -9.70 -9.59
C ILE A 108 14.16 -9.16 -8.16
N PHE A 109 13.46 -8.04 -7.89
CA PHE A 109 13.38 -7.46 -6.55
C PHE A 109 12.65 -8.36 -5.55
N THR A 110 11.63 -9.08 -6.00
CA THR A 110 10.86 -9.99 -5.13
C THR A 110 11.70 -11.20 -4.72
N ARG A 111 12.50 -11.77 -5.64
CA ARG A 111 13.43 -12.88 -5.34
C ARG A 111 14.50 -12.47 -4.34
N ALA A 112 15.13 -11.32 -4.54
CA ALA A 112 16.11 -10.79 -3.59
C ALA A 112 15.49 -10.55 -2.19
N ASN A 113 14.22 -10.18 -2.13
CA ASN A 113 13.51 -9.94 -0.86
C ASN A 113 12.94 -11.23 -0.23
N SER A 114 12.70 -12.30 -0.98
CA SER A 114 12.22 -13.56 -0.40
C SER A 114 13.25 -14.22 0.51
N GLU A 115 14.55 -14.10 0.18
CA GLU A 115 15.62 -14.62 1.02
C GLU A 115 15.79 -13.78 2.29
N SER A 116 15.81 -12.46 2.21
CA SER A 116 15.92 -11.61 3.41
C SER A 116 14.72 -11.78 4.35
N THR A 117 13.51 -11.97 3.81
CA THR A 117 12.31 -12.18 4.62
C THR A 117 12.26 -13.55 5.31
N CYS A 118 12.87 -14.60 4.74
CA CYS A 118 12.88 -15.91 5.40
C CYS A 118 13.76 -15.91 6.65
N TYR A 119 14.93 -15.27 6.62
CA TYR A 119 15.81 -15.13 7.78
C TYR A 119 15.17 -14.29 8.90
N VAL A 120 14.57 -13.16 8.54
CA VAL A 120 13.86 -12.29 9.51
C VAL A 120 12.65 -13.01 10.10
N LYS A 121 11.90 -13.77 9.29
CA LYS A 121 10.79 -14.59 9.77
C LYS A 121 11.27 -15.67 10.73
N ALA A 122 12.38 -16.33 10.42
CA ALA A 122 12.96 -17.36 11.28
C ALA A 122 13.41 -16.78 12.63
N SER A 123 14.14 -15.66 12.64
CA SER A 123 14.58 -15.02 13.89
C SER A 123 13.40 -14.54 14.74
N TYR A 124 12.39 -13.94 14.11
CA TYR A 124 11.16 -13.53 14.79
C TYR A 124 10.38 -14.72 15.36
N ALA A 125 10.30 -15.83 14.62
CA ALA A 125 9.64 -17.04 15.09
C ALA A 125 10.33 -17.62 16.34
N VAL A 126 11.67 -17.67 16.35
CA VAL A 126 12.46 -18.08 17.53
C VAL A 126 12.18 -17.16 18.72
N ALA A 127 12.23 -15.84 18.52
CA ALA A 127 11.92 -14.86 19.56
C ALA A 127 10.49 -15.04 20.13
N ALA A 128 9.51 -15.34 19.26
CA ALA A 128 8.13 -15.57 19.66
C ALA A 128 7.97 -16.87 20.48
N ILE A 129 8.71 -17.93 20.17
CA ILE A 129 8.71 -19.18 20.95
C ILE A 129 9.24 -18.93 22.36
N LEU A 130 10.37 -18.22 22.47
CA LEU A 130 10.99 -17.88 23.74
C LEU A 130 10.07 -17.02 24.61
N ALA A 131 9.46 -15.99 24.02
CA ALA A 131 8.53 -15.13 24.71
C ALA A 131 7.28 -15.89 25.20
N LYS A 132 6.73 -16.79 24.38
CA LYS A 132 5.55 -17.58 24.74
C LYS A 132 5.83 -18.60 25.82
N LYS A 133 6.99 -19.25 25.77
CA LYS A 133 7.34 -20.34 26.71
C LYS A 133 8.01 -19.84 27.98
N MET A 134 8.49 -18.58 28.00
CA MET A 134 9.17 -17.95 29.14
C MET A 134 10.31 -18.80 29.71
N LYS A 135 10.99 -19.56 28.84
CA LYS A 135 12.07 -20.47 29.20
C LYS A 135 13.40 -19.95 28.64
N PRO A 136 14.51 -20.09 29.38
CA PRO A 136 15.83 -19.67 28.91
C PRO A 136 16.34 -20.60 27.82
N TYR A 137 17.31 -20.12 27.03
CA TYR A 137 17.99 -20.90 25.99
C TYR A 137 18.75 -22.13 26.52
N SER A 138 18.93 -22.26 27.83
CA SER A 138 19.51 -23.45 28.46
C SER A 138 18.55 -24.65 28.46
N ASP A 139 17.26 -24.44 28.20
CA ASP A 139 16.29 -25.53 28.08
C ASP A 139 16.43 -26.20 26.70
N GLY A 140 16.87 -27.46 26.70
CA GLY A 140 17.05 -28.25 25.48
C GLY A 140 15.77 -28.47 24.67
N GLU A 141 14.58 -28.42 25.28
CA GLU A 141 13.30 -28.50 24.56
C GLU A 141 13.03 -27.24 23.74
N ILE A 142 13.38 -26.08 24.28
CA ILE A 142 13.28 -24.79 23.59
C ILE A 142 14.25 -24.73 22.42
N VAL A 143 15.50 -25.16 22.65
CA VAL A 143 16.51 -25.19 21.59
C VAL A 143 16.05 -26.09 20.44
N LYS A 144 15.53 -27.29 20.75
CA LYS A 144 15.01 -28.21 19.74
C LYS A 144 13.88 -27.61 18.92
N GLU A 145 12.86 -27.05 19.58
CA GLU A 145 11.72 -26.45 18.88
C GLU A 145 12.10 -25.23 18.04
N CYS A 146 13.05 -24.42 18.52
CA CYS A 146 13.59 -23.31 17.74
C CYS A 146 14.32 -23.82 16.49
N LEU A 147 15.15 -24.86 16.61
CA LEU A 147 15.84 -25.48 15.47
C LEU A 147 14.86 -26.10 14.46
N GLU A 148 13.82 -26.79 14.91
CA GLU A 148 12.77 -27.34 14.03
C GLU A 148 12.00 -26.24 13.29
N THR A 149 11.68 -25.14 13.98
CA THR A 149 10.98 -23.99 13.40
C THR A 149 11.83 -23.28 12.35
N VAL A 150 13.12 -23.10 12.63
CA VAL A 150 14.07 -22.51 11.67
C VAL A 150 14.26 -23.42 10.47
N ALA A 151 14.38 -24.74 10.69
CA ALA A 151 14.50 -25.73 9.63
C ALA A 151 13.27 -25.74 8.71
N GLU A 152 12.06 -25.62 9.27
CA GLU A 152 10.84 -25.51 8.48
C GLU A 152 10.80 -24.25 7.59
N ILE A 153 11.34 -23.13 8.07
CA ILE A 153 11.32 -21.85 7.35
C ILE A 153 12.43 -21.78 6.28
N LEU A 154 13.62 -22.29 6.57
CA LEU A 154 14.79 -22.17 5.69
C LEU A 154 14.99 -23.37 4.77
N CYS A 155 14.75 -24.59 5.28
CA CYS A 155 15.10 -25.84 4.62
C CYS A 155 14.00 -26.90 4.82
N PRO A 156 12.79 -26.70 4.26
CA PRO A 156 11.66 -27.62 4.48
C PRO A 156 11.95 -29.05 4.05
N GLU A 157 12.83 -29.24 3.06
CA GLU A 157 13.27 -30.56 2.58
C GLU A 157 14.01 -31.38 3.64
N LYS A 158 14.76 -30.71 4.53
CA LYS A 158 15.57 -31.36 5.58
C LYS A 158 14.88 -31.39 6.94
N LYS A 159 13.62 -30.97 7.03
CA LYS A 159 12.87 -30.90 8.30
C LYS A 159 12.91 -32.22 9.10
N LYS A 160 12.83 -33.36 8.39
CA LYS A 160 12.87 -34.70 8.98
C LYS A 160 14.22 -35.02 9.66
N ASP A 161 15.31 -34.47 9.13
CA ASP A 161 16.65 -34.66 9.70
C ASP A 161 16.76 -33.88 11.01
N PHE A 162 16.22 -32.65 11.07
CA PHE A 162 16.19 -31.83 12.27
C PHE A 162 15.32 -32.43 13.39
N SER A 163 14.18 -33.06 13.06
CA SER A 163 13.36 -33.75 14.07
C SER A 163 14.06 -34.97 14.68
N ASN A 164 14.94 -35.61 13.90
CA ASN A 164 15.70 -36.80 14.29
C ASN A 164 16.97 -36.50 15.09
N ILE A 165 17.38 -35.22 15.18
CA ILE A 165 18.46 -34.80 16.08
C ILE A 165 18.01 -35.12 17.52
N SER A 166 18.54 -36.23 18.03
CA SER A 166 18.20 -36.78 19.33
C SER A 166 18.88 -36.00 20.44
N ARG A 167 18.17 -35.84 21.56
CA ARG A 167 18.59 -35.16 22.78
C ARG A 167 19.93 -35.76 23.23
N THR A 168 21.01 -34.99 23.21
CA THR A 168 22.16 -35.34 24.05
C THR A 168 21.69 -35.18 25.49
N SER A 169 21.34 -36.32 26.08
CA SER A 169 21.12 -36.49 27.50
C SER A 169 22.29 -35.85 28.25
N SER A 170 21.93 -34.97 29.16
CA SER A 170 22.79 -34.41 30.19
C SER A 170 23.32 -35.55 31.07
N ASN A 171 24.34 -36.28 30.62
CA ASN A 171 25.18 -37.08 31.51
C ASN A 171 26.23 -36.18 32.16
N TYR A 172 25.77 -35.18 32.92
CA TYR A 172 26.52 -34.73 34.09
C TYR A 172 26.14 -35.69 35.21
N HIS A 173 26.74 -36.87 35.16
CA HIS A 173 26.73 -37.77 36.30
C HIS A 173 27.42 -37.01 37.44
N LYS A 174 26.68 -36.81 38.54
CA LYS A 174 27.27 -36.47 39.83
C LYS A 174 28.39 -37.48 40.09
N THR A 175 29.63 -37.03 40.06
CA THR A 175 30.72 -37.73 40.74
C THR A 175 30.82 -37.10 42.13
N CYS A 176 30.64 -37.96 43.11
CA CYS A 176 30.92 -37.72 44.52
C CYS A 176 32.36 -37.24 44.72
#